data_AF-A0A821KW65-F1
#
_entry.id   AF-A0A821KW65-F1
#
_cell.length_a   1.000
_cell.length_b   1.000
_cell.length_c   1.000
_cell.angle_alpha   90.00
_cell.angle_beta   90.00
_cell.angle_gamma   90.00
#
_symmetry.space_group_name_H-M   'P 1'
#
loop_
_entity.id
_entity.type
_entity.pdbx_description
1 polymer ?
#
loop_
_entity_poly.entity_id
_entity_poly.type
_entity_poly.pdbx_seq_one_letter_code
_entity_poly.pdbx_strand_id
1 'polypeptide(L)'
;MYFFWASIINNLYLLFAIPPTLYSINYGDLNSRSLIYYKLRFYLTNTLGQSARYCIILACINRLILTTMNAYFQIFIQPTNARYLICIIFLFWHLFPIHILFSTTIINERLLMGVLGYLTYRNVRQLQLRIQPIRYPTDNNRGSIITQSR
;
A
#
# COMPACT_ATOMS: atom_id res chain seq x y z
N MET A 1 12.09 -14.23 -9.41
CA MET A 1 10.90 -14.89 -8.80
C MET A 1 9.95 -13.91 -8.12
N TYR A 2 10.42 -13.01 -7.24
CA TYR A 2 9.54 -12.04 -6.55
C TYR A 2 8.68 -11.17 -7.47
N PHE A 3 9.25 -10.61 -8.54
CA PHE A 3 8.48 -9.80 -9.51
C PHE A 3 7.39 -10.58 -10.25
N PHE A 4 7.63 -11.86 -10.52
CA PHE A 4 6.64 -12.72 -11.17
C PHE A 4 5.44 -12.96 -10.24
N TRP A 5 5.70 -13.30 -8.98
CA TRP A 5 4.65 -13.43 -7.97
C TRP A 5 3.91 -12.11 -7.71
N ALA A 6 4.64 -10.99 -7.64
CA ALA A 6 4.03 -9.67 -7.52
C ALA A 6 3.09 -9.37 -8.69
N SER A 7 3.50 -9.70 -9.92
CA SER A 7 2.66 -9.54 -11.12
C SER A 7 1.40 -10.40 -11.07
N ILE A 8 1.51 -11.68 -10.68
CA ILE A 8 0.35 -12.57 -10.52
C ILE A 8 -0.62 -12.00 -9.49
N ILE A 9 -0.13 -11.65 -8.30
CA ILE A 9 -0.96 -11.11 -7.21
C ILE A 9 -1.61 -9.78 -7.64
N ASN A 10 -0.88 -8.93 -8.36
CA ASN A 10 -1.41 -7.65 -8.85
C ASN A 10 -2.52 -7.84 -9.90
N ASN A 11 -2.35 -8.79 -10.83
CA ASN A 11 -3.41 -9.14 -11.77
C ASN A 11 -4.63 -9.72 -11.06
N LEU A 12 -4.42 -10.59 -10.07
CA LEU A 12 -5.51 -11.13 -9.24
C LEU A 12 -6.23 -10.01 -8.47
N TYR A 13 -5.47 -9.07 -7.90
CA TYR A 13 -6.00 -7.90 -7.23
C TYR A 13 -6.88 -7.06 -8.15
N LEU A 14 -6.42 -6.75 -9.36
CA LEU A 14 -7.20 -6.00 -10.35
C LEU A 14 -8.47 -6.76 -10.75
N LEU A 15 -8.38 -8.08 -10.94
CA LEU A 15 -9.52 -8.94 -11.26
C LEU A 15 -10.60 -8.90 -10.16
N PHE A 16 -10.23 -8.79 -8.88
CA PHE A 16 -11.20 -8.69 -7.79
C PHE A 16 -11.64 -7.25 -7.48
N ALA A 17 -10.82 -6.26 -7.80
CA ALA A 17 -11.13 -4.85 -7.52
C ALA A 17 -12.04 -4.22 -8.59
N ILE A 18 -11.79 -4.50 -9.87
CA ILE A 18 -12.43 -3.81 -11.01
C ILE A 18 -13.91 -4.21 -11.20
N PRO A 19 -14.29 -5.51 -11.24
CA PRO A 19 -15.68 -5.89 -11.50
C PRO A 19 -16.70 -5.27 -10.54
N PRO A 20 -16.48 -5.25 -9.21
CA PRO A 20 -17.44 -4.63 -8.32
C PRO A 20 -17.44 -3.10 -8.37
N THR A 21 -16.36 -2.46 -8.84
CA THR A 21 -16.38 -1.02 -9.14
C THR A 21 -17.18 -0.71 -10.40
N LEU A 22 -17.02 -1.49 -11.47
CA LEU A 22 -17.79 -1.31 -12.70
C LEU A 22 -19.27 -1.62 -12.50
N TYR A 23 -19.57 -2.63 -11.70
CA TYR A 23 -20.96 -2.98 -11.38
C TYR A 23 -21.68 -1.88 -10.60
N SER A 24 -21.01 -1.24 -9.64
CA SER A 24 -21.56 -0.14 -8.82
C SER A 24 -21.94 1.11 -9.66
N ILE A 25 -21.34 1.28 -10.84
CA ILE A 25 -21.68 2.39 -11.75
C ILE A 25 -23.08 2.21 -12.36
N ASN A 26 -23.44 0.98 -12.71
CA ASN A 26 -24.69 0.68 -13.43
C ASN A 26 -25.83 0.20 -12.51
N TYR A 27 -25.50 -0.28 -11.31
CA TYR A 27 -26.45 -0.86 -10.37
C TYR A 27 -26.18 -0.33 -8.96
N GLY A 28 -27.26 -0.06 -8.21
CA GLY A 28 -27.15 0.39 -6.81
C GLY A 28 -26.25 -0.50 -5.97
N ASP A 29 -25.52 0.11 -5.02
CA ASP A 29 -24.40 -0.52 -4.31
C ASP A 29 -24.74 -1.88 -3.68
N LEU A 30 -24.22 -2.96 -4.29
CA LEU A 30 -24.26 -4.33 -3.77
C LEU A 30 -23.68 -4.45 -2.35
N ASN A 31 -22.77 -3.54 -1.98
CA ASN A 31 -22.18 -3.46 -0.65
C ASN A 31 -23.25 -3.25 0.45
N SER A 32 -24.36 -2.57 0.12
CA SER A 32 -25.47 -2.35 1.07
C SER A 32 -26.40 -3.55 1.20
N ARG A 33 -26.41 -4.45 0.21
CA ARG A 33 -27.40 -5.53 0.09
C ARG A 33 -26.94 -6.84 0.75
N SER A 34 -25.64 -7.08 0.84
CA SER A 34 -25.12 -8.30 1.49
C SER A 34 -23.84 -8.03 2.27
N LEU A 35 -23.95 -8.12 3.60
CA LEU A 35 -22.83 -7.97 4.55
C LEU A 35 -21.69 -8.96 4.25
N ILE A 36 -22.03 -10.20 3.87
CA ILE A 36 -21.05 -11.25 3.58
C ILE A 36 -20.19 -10.87 2.37
N TYR A 37 -20.80 -10.38 1.29
CA TYR A 37 -20.07 -9.98 0.09
C TYR A 37 -19.14 -8.80 0.37
N TYR A 38 -19.61 -7.81 1.12
CA TYR A 38 -18.80 -6.67 1.52
C TYR A 38 -17.57 -7.10 2.34
N LYS A 39 -17.78 -7.98 3.34
CA LYS A 39 -16.68 -8.53 4.16
C LYS A 39 -15.66 -9.30 3.32
N LEU A 40 -16.13 -10.17 2.43
CA LEU A 40 -15.26 -10.95 1.54
C LEU A 40 -14.48 -10.05 0.59
N ARG A 41 -15.13 -9.04 0.01
CA ARG A 41 -14.49 -8.09 -0.89
C ARG A 41 -13.41 -7.30 -0.18
N PHE A 42 -13.71 -6.74 1.00
CA PHE A 42 -12.74 -6.01 1.82
C PHE A 42 -11.56 -6.90 2.22
N TYR A 43 -11.83 -8.14 2.62
CA TYR A 43 -10.81 -9.13 2.93
C TYR A 43 -9.88 -9.36 1.74
N LEU A 44 -10.43 -9.68 0.56
CA LEU A 44 -9.65 -10.01 -0.62
C LEU A 44 -8.82 -8.81 -1.10
N THR A 45 -9.42 -7.62 -1.25
CA THR A 45 -8.67 -6.45 -1.73
C THR A 45 -7.60 -5.99 -0.74
N ASN A 46 -7.87 -6.02 0.56
CA ASN A 46 -6.86 -5.65 1.55
C ASN A 46 -5.71 -6.66 1.55
N THR A 47 -6.00 -7.96 1.59
CA THR A 47 -4.98 -9.01 1.67
C THR A 47 -4.12 -9.08 0.40
N LEU A 48 -4.75 -9.02 -0.78
CA LEU A 48 -4.04 -9.00 -2.07
C LEU A 48 -3.24 -7.70 -2.26
N GLY A 49 -3.80 -6.56 -1.84
CA GLY A 49 -3.11 -5.27 -1.91
C GLY A 49 -1.87 -5.22 -1.02
N GLN A 50 -1.96 -5.72 0.22
CA GLN A 50 -0.80 -5.77 1.13
C GLN A 50 0.25 -6.75 0.62
N SER A 51 -0.15 -7.97 0.22
CA SER A 51 0.80 -8.97 -0.29
C SER A 51 1.56 -8.47 -1.53
N ALA A 52 0.92 -7.73 -2.43
CA ALA A 52 1.58 -7.09 -3.57
C ALA A 52 2.67 -6.09 -3.13
N ARG A 53 2.36 -5.21 -2.16
CA ARG A 53 3.32 -4.23 -1.62
C ARG A 53 4.53 -4.92 -0.97
N TYR A 54 4.30 -5.96 -0.18
CA TYR A 54 5.38 -6.71 0.46
C TYR A 54 6.26 -7.45 -0.54
N CYS A 55 5.69 -8.00 -1.63
CA CYS A 55 6.50 -8.60 -2.69
C CYS A 55 7.47 -7.59 -3.33
N ILE A 56 7.05 -6.34 -3.51
CA ILE A 56 7.90 -5.26 -4.01
C ILE A 56 8.99 -4.92 -3.00
N ILE A 57 8.64 -4.73 -1.72
CA ILE A 57 9.60 -4.43 -0.64
C ILE A 57 10.65 -5.54 -0.54
N LEU A 58 10.24 -6.80 -0.58
CA LEU A 58 11.17 -7.95 -0.57
C LEU A 58 12.05 -7.98 -1.81
N ALA A 59 11.52 -7.65 -2.99
CA ALA A 59 12.33 -7.54 -4.19
C ALA A 59 13.41 -6.45 -4.06
N CYS A 60 13.08 -5.32 -3.43
CA CYS A 60 14.02 -4.23 -3.12
C CYS A 60 15.08 -4.67 -2.10
N ILE A 61 14.66 -5.31 -1.00
CA ILE A 61 15.58 -5.84 0.02
C ILE A 61 16.53 -6.87 -0.59
N ASN A 62 16.01 -7.78 -1.42
CA ASN A 62 16.81 -8.78 -2.11
C ASN A 62 17.87 -8.13 -3.01
N ARG A 63 17.50 -7.07 -3.76
CA ARG A 63 18.47 -6.29 -4.56
C ARG A 63 19.49 -5.57 -3.68
N LEU A 64 19.07 -4.99 -2.56
CA LEU A 64 19.97 -4.29 -1.64
C LEU A 64 21.01 -5.26 -1.06
N ILE A 65 20.59 -6.44 -0.61
CA ILE A 65 21.51 -7.44 -0.08
C ILE A 65 22.45 -7.98 -1.16
N LEU A 66 21.99 -8.13 -2.41
CA LEU A 66 22.89 -8.50 -3.53
C LEU A 66 24.02 -7.49 -3.73
N THR A 67 23.77 -6.21 -3.43
CA THR A 67 24.81 -5.17 -3.51
C THR A 67 25.74 -5.13 -2.30
N THR A 68 25.41 -5.80 -1.19
CA THR A 68 26.29 -5.85 -0.03
C THR A 68 27.30 -6.99 -0.17
N MET A 69 28.57 -6.72 0.13
CA MET A 69 29.66 -7.71 0.05
C MET A 69 29.71 -8.70 1.22
N ASN A 70 28.66 -8.74 2.05
CA ASN A 70 28.71 -9.50 3.29
C ASN A 70 28.16 -10.92 3.06
N ALA A 71 29.04 -11.92 3.11
CA ALA A 71 28.77 -13.31 2.77
C ALA A 71 27.65 -13.95 3.60
N TYR A 72 27.47 -13.49 4.85
CA TYR A 72 26.40 -13.97 5.73
C TYR A 72 25.00 -13.75 5.13
N PHE A 73 24.78 -12.58 4.51
CA PHE A 73 23.47 -12.27 3.93
C PHE A 73 23.23 -12.93 2.57
N GLN A 74 24.28 -13.34 1.86
CA GLN A 74 24.14 -14.06 0.59
C GLN A 74 23.58 -15.48 0.79
N ILE A 75 23.92 -16.14 1.90
CA ILE A 75 23.35 -17.46 2.25
C ILE A 75 21.84 -17.36 2.52
N PHE A 76 21.40 -16.23 3.11
CA PHE A 76 19.98 -15.98 3.37
C PHE A 76 19.15 -15.81 2.09
N ILE A 77 19.77 -15.37 0.99
CA ILE A 77 19.12 -15.10 -0.30
C ILE A 77 18.96 -16.33 -1.19
N GLN A 78 19.43 -17.50 -0.75
CA GLN A 78 19.25 -18.72 -1.54
C GLN A 78 17.78 -18.92 -1.95
N PRO A 79 17.52 -19.34 -3.20
CA PRO A 79 16.17 -19.41 -3.77
C PRO A 79 15.23 -20.34 -3.00
N THR A 80 15.77 -21.29 -2.26
CA THR A 80 15.06 -22.17 -1.32
C THR A 80 14.52 -21.37 -0.12
N ASN A 81 15.36 -20.58 0.55
CA ASN A 81 14.99 -19.78 1.72
C ASN A 81 14.03 -18.64 1.34
N ALA A 82 14.24 -18.05 0.16
CA ALA A 82 13.36 -17.06 -0.44
C ALA A 82 11.90 -17.52 -0.52
N ARG A 83 11.65 -18.79 -0.89
CA ARG A 83 10.29 -19.35 -0.98
C ARG A 83 9.63 -19.47 0.40
N TYR A 84 10.36 -19.96 1.39
CA TYR A 84 9.84 -20.06 2.76
C TYR A 84 9.48 -18.69 3.33
N LEU A 85 10.31 -17.68 3.10
CA LEU A 85 10.08 -16.33 3.59
C LEU A 85 8.82 -15.70 2.96
N ILE A 86 8.62 -15.89 1.65
CA ILE A 86 7.38 -15.45 0.98
C ILE A 86 6.16 -16.15 1.59
N CYS A 87 6.21 -17.48 1.81
CA CYS A 87 5.11 -18.23 2.40
C CYS A 87 4.77 -17.74 3.82
N ILE A 88 5.77 -17.54 4.68
CA ILE A 88 5.56 -17.05 6.05
C ILE A 88 4.91 -15.66 6.04
N ILE A 89 5.40 -14.76 5.19
CA ILE A 89 4.82 -13.42 5.04
C ILE A 89 3.38 -13.52 4.54
N PHE A 90 3.11 -14.39 3.56
CA PHE A 90 1.76 -14.56 3.02
C PHE A 90 0.78 -15.09 4.06
N LEU A 91 1.20 -16.09 4.86
CA LEU A 91 0.43 -16.63 5.98
C LEU A 91 0.15 -15.58 7.04
N PHE A 92 1.19 -14.83 7.44
CA PHE A 92 1.06 -13.74 8.41
C PHE A 92 0.05 -12.68 7.94
N TRP A 93 0.12 -12.29 6.66
CA TRP A 93 -0.80 -11.33 6.07
C TRP A 93 -2.22 -11.85 5.85
N HIS A 94 -2.44 -13.16 5.79
CA HIS A 94 -3.79 -13.74 5.78
C HIS A 94 -4.38 -13.87 7.19
N LEU A 95 -3.53 -14.13 8.19
CA LEU A 95 -3.92 -14.22 9.60
C LEU A 95 -4.46 -12.89 10.13
N PHE A 96 -3.82 -11.77 9.81
CA PHE A 96 -4.23 -10.45 10.28
C PHE A 96 -5.67 -10.05 9.89
N PRO A 97 -6.11 -10.16 8.63
CA PRO A 97 -7.47 -9.83 8.23
C PRO A 97 -8.50 -10.87 8.72
N ILE A 98 -8.12 -12.14 8.94
CA ILE A 98 -8.98 -13.10 9.66
C ILE A 98 -9.23 -12.60 11.09
N HIS A 99 -8.18 -12.11 11.75
CA HIS A 99 -8.27 -11.56 13.10
C HIS A 99 -9.16 -10.31 13.14
N ILE A 100 -9.02 -9.39 12.18
CA ILE A 100 -9.89 -8.22 12.04
C ILE A 100 -11.33 -8.66 11.80
N LEU A 101 -11.57 -9.63 10.91
CA LEU A 101 -12.90 -10.14 10.64
C LEU A 101 -13.57 -10.63 11.93
N PHE A 102 -12.86 -11.42 12.72
CA PHE A 102 -13.35 -11.92 14.01
C PHE A 102 -13.60 -10.79 15.01
N SER A 103 -12.68 -9.84 15.15
CA SER A 103 -12.83 -8.67 16.04
C SER A 103 -14.00 -7.76 15.63
N THR A 104 -14.28 -7.61 14.33
CA THR A 104 -15.43 -6.82 13.85
C THR A 104 -16.78 -7.48 14.11
N THR A 105 -16.82 -8.82 14.23
CA THR A 105 -18.05 -9.53 14.64
C THR A 105 -18.41 -9.26 16.11
N ILE A 106 -17.42 -8.96 16.95
CA ILE A 106 -17.61 -8.72 18.40
C ILE A 106 -17.86 -7.23 18.68
N ILE A 107 -17.22 -6.33 17.92
CA ILE A 107 -17.29 -4.87 18.11
C ILE A 107 -17.92 -4.24 16.87
N ASN A 108 -19.09 -3.62 17.05
CA ASN A 108 -19.91 -2.91 16.06
C ASN A 108 -19.12 -2.43 14.80
N GLU A 109 -19.41 -3.04 13.65
CA GLU A 109 -18.62 -2.97 12.41
C GLU A 109 -18.37 -1.56 11.88
N ARG A 110 -19.28 -0.61 12.18
CA ARG A 110 -19.21 0.78 11.71
C ARG A 110 -18.17 1.61 12.46
N LEU A 111 -17.94 1.31 13.73
CA LEU A 111 -17.06 2.11 14.59
C LEU A 111 -15.59 1.86 14.27
N LEU A 112 -15.21 0.60 14.05
CA LEU A 112 -13.83 0.23 13.76
C LEU A 112 -13.34 0.78 12.41
N MET A 113 -14.14 0.64 11.35
CA MET A 113 -13.81 1.18 10.02
C MET A 113 -13.73 2.71 10.04
N GLY A 114 -14.64 3.37 10.78
CA GLY A 114 -14.58 4.82 10.98
C GLY A 114 -13.31 5.27 11.69
N VAL A 115 -12.92 4.57 12.77
CA VAL A 115 -11.70 4.90 13.54
C VAL A 115 -10.42 4.64 12.73
N LEU A 116 -10.32 3.50 12.04
CA LEU A 116 -9.18 3.19 11.17
C LEU A 116 -9.05 4.18 10.00
N GLY A 117 -10.18 4.52 9.36
CA GLY A 117 -10.23 5.54 8.32
C GLY A 117 -9.79 6.90 8.84
N TYR A 118 -10.29 7.30 10.02
CA TYR A 118 -9.93 8.56 10.67
C TYR A 118 -8.45 8.64 11.05
N LEU A 119 -7.88 7.56 11.61
CA LEU A 119 -6.46 7.47 11.95
C LEU A 119 -5.58 7.57 10.70
N THR A 120 -5.97 6.88 9.62
CA THR A 120 -5.26 6.92 8.34
C THR A 120 -5.29 8.33 7.75
N TYR A 121 -6.47 8.96 7.71
CA TYR A 121 -6.62 10.34 7.26
C TYR A 121 -5.75 11.32 8.06
N ARG A 122 -5.75 11.18 9.40
CA ARG A 122 -4.92 12.00 10.29
C ARG A 122 -3.43 11.83 9.99
N ASN A 123 -2.96 10.61 9.78
CA ASN A 123 -1.55 10.32 9.45
C ASN A 123 -1.14 10.93 8.11
N VAL A 124 -1.97 10.79 7.07
CA VAL A 124 -1.68 11.38 5.75
C VAL A 124 -1.67 12.91 5.82
N ARG A 125 -2.60 13.53 6.55
CA ARG A 125 -2.63 14.99 6.74
C ARG A 125 -1.37 15.50 7.47
N GLN A 126 -0.87 14.76 8.45
CA GLN A 126 0.38 15.14 9.13
C GLN A 126 1.61 15.01 8.24
N LEU A 127 1.67 14.01 7.36
CA LEU A 127 2.74 13.91 6.37
C LEU A 127 2.71 15.08 5.37
N GLN A 128 1.53 15.47 4.88
CA GLN A 128 1.41 16.63 3.99
C GLN A 128 1.90 17.94 4.64
N LEU A 129 1.65 18.14 5.93
CA LEU A 129 2.12 19.32 6.65
C LEU A 129 3.64 19.35 6.81
N ARG A 130 4.32 18.20 6.87
CA ARG A 130 5.78 18.12 6.98
C ARG A 130 6.51 18.29 5.65
N ILE A 131 5.84 18.04 4.52
CA ILE A 131 6.44 18.08 3.18
C ILE A 131 6.19 19.43 2.48
N GLN A 132 5.73 20.46 3.21
CA GLN A 132 5.55 21.77 2.57
C GLN A 132 6.87 22.24 1.96
N PRO A 133 6.89 22.57 0.65
CA PRO A 133 8.10 23.00 -0.01
C PRO A 133 8.57 24.30 0.64
N ILE A 134 9.84 24.35 1.02
CA ILE A 134 10.51 25.58 1.44
C ILE A 134 10.35 26.57 0.30
N ARG A 135 9.45 27.55 0.46
CA ARG A 135 9.36 28.69 -0.45
C ARG A 135 10.62 29.51 -0.23
N TYR A 136 11.61 29.34 -1.10
CA TYR A 136 12.70 30.29 -1.20
C TYR A 136 12.10 31.63 -1.64
N PRO A 137 12.32 32.73 -0.90
CA PRO A 137 11.90 34.04 -1.36
C PRO A 137 12.67 34.36 -2.64
N THR A 138 11.93 34.50 -3.75
CA THR A 138 12.47 34.98 -5.01
C THR A 138 12.84 36.45 -4.83
N ASP A 139 14.13 36.73 -4.62
CA ASP A 139 14.68 38.08 -4.56
C ASP A 139 14.65 38.72 -5.96
N ASN A 140 13.53 39.36 -6.28
CA ASN A 140 13.29 40.09 -7.53
C ASN A 140 13.84 41.52 -7.48
N ASN A 141 15.09 41.72 -7.02
CA ASN A 141 15.67 43.07 -6.97
C ASN A 141 17.09 43.18 -7.54
N ARG A 142 17.28 42.67 -8.77
CA ARG A 142 18.46 42.96 -9.59
C ARG A 142 18.05 43.32 -11.01
N GLY A 143 17.84 44.61 -11.28
CA GLY A 143 17.51 45.06 -12.62
C GLY A 143 17.11 46.53 -12.77
N SER A 144 17.78 47.47 -12.11
CA SER A 144 17.68 48.89 -12.47
C SER A 144 19.06 49.57 -12.37
N ILE A 145 19.99 49.14 -13.23
CA ILE A 145 21.15 49.95 -13.56
C ILE A 145 21.19 50.05 -15.09
N ILE A 146 21.41 51.28 -15.56
CA ILE A 146 21.71 51.73 -16.94
C ILE A 146 20.50 51.97 -17.84
N THR A 147 20.04 53.23 -17.89
CA THR A 147 20.28 54.14 -19.04
C THR A 147 19.59 55.48 -18.78
N GLN A 148 20.36 56.53 -18.47
CA GLN A 148 19.95 57.90 -18.79
C GLN A 148 21.15 58.65 -19.38
N SER A 149 20.98 58.97 -20.65
CA SER A 149 21.85 59.77 -21.52
C SER A 149 21.88 61.24 -21.09
N ARG A 150 23.07 61.82 -20.96
CA ARG A 150 23.49 63.04 -21.65
C ARG A 150 24.96 63.32 -21.44
#